data_AF-A0A920J454-F1
#
_entry.id   AF-A0A920J454-F1
#
_cell.length_a   1.000
_cell.length_b   1.000
_cell.length_c   1.000
_cell.angle_alpha   90.00
_cell.angle_beta   90.00
_cell.angle_gamma   90.00
#
_symmetry.space_group_name_H-M   'P 1'
#
loop_
_entity.id
_entity.type
_entity.pdbx_description
1 polymer ?
#
loop_
_entity_poly.entity_id
_entity_poly.type
_entity_poly.pdbx_seq_one_letter_code
_entity_poly.pdbx_strand_id
1 'polypeptide(L)'
;MVGFKFPVKSKNIAVSPSISLHWQVSEETSFDSLIIWGQAKFFTDIETKTRLWSGCLTMTLTYSLQMVLKILPNWFYFCQAN
;
A
#
# COMPACT_ATOMS: atom_id res chain seq x y z
N MET A 1 10.65 12.15 -25.14
CA MET A 1 10.81 11.16 -24.06
C MET A 1 10.00 11.62 -22.86
N VAL A 2 8.84 11.00 -22.61
CA VAL A 2 8.07 11.27 -21.38
C VAL A 2 8.77 10.53 -20.24
N GLY A 3 9.45 11.26 -19.37
CA GLY A 3 10.15 10.67 -18.23
C GLY A 3 9.14 10.10 -17.23
N PHE A 4 9.14 8.77 -17.06
CA PHE A 4 8.36 8.11 -16.02
C PHE A 4 8.86 8.57 -14.65
N LYS A 5 8.12 9.49 -14.01
CA LYS A 5 8.47 10.02 -12.69
C LYS A 5 7.90 9.08 -11.64
N PHE A 6 8.73 8.18 -11.10
CA PHE A 6 8.36 7.36 -9.96
C PHE A 6 7.90 8.24 -8.79
N PRO A 7 6.77 7.91 -8.13
CA PRO A 7 6.29 8.69 -7.00
C PRO A 7 7.29 8.63 -5.84
N VAL A 8 7.29 9.65 -4.99
CA VAL A 8 8.23 9.79 -3.86
C VAL A 8 8.19 8.55 -2.95
N LYS A 9 7.00 8.00 -2.72
CA LYS A 9 6.82 6.76 -1.93
C LYS A 9 7.63 5.59 -2.50
N SER A 10 7.68 5.45 -3.82
CA SER A 10 8.46 4.39 -4.48
C SER A 10 9.96 4.57 -4.32
N LYS A 11 10.43 5.81 -4.40
CA LYS A 11 11.85 6.14 -4.15
C LYS A 11 12.24 5.90 -2.70
N ASN A 12 11.37 6.27 -1.75
CA ASN A 12 11.62 6.08 -0.33
C ASN A 12 11.75 4.58 0.01
N ILE A 13 10.85 3.74 -0.51
CA ILE A 13 10.88 2.29 -0.27
C ILE A 13 12.12 1.63 -0.90
N ALA A 14 12.61 2.15 -2.03
CA ALA A 14 13.86 1.66 -2.63
C ALA A 14 15.10 1.94 -1.77
N VAL A 15 15.06 2.99 -0.94
CA VAL A 15 16.14 3.34 0.01
C VAL A 15 15.94 2.64 1.35
N SER A 16 14.71 2.58 1.85
CA SER A 16 14.36 1.91 3.10
C SER A 16 13.02 1.20 2.97
N PRO A 17 12.97 -0.13 3.10
CA PRO A 17 11.71 -0.89 2.98
C PRO A 17 10.79 -0.71 4.20
N SER A 18 11.22 -0.03 5.25
CA SER A 18 10.42 0.14 6.48
C SER A 18 9.27 1.09 6.26
N ILE A 19 8.06 0.65 6.61
CA ILE A 19 6.83 1.42 6.43
C ILE A 19 5.92 1.33 7.66
N SER A 20 5.05 2.33 7.79
CA SER A 20 3.88 2.30 8.65
C SER A 20 2.63 2.60 7.81
N LEU A 21 1.57 1.82 8.02
CA LEU A 21 0.23 2.10 7.52
C LEU A 21 -0.66 2.50 8.70
N HIS A 22 -1.45 3.54 8.50
CA HIS A 22 -2.49 3.95 9.44
C HIS A 22 -3.83 3.88 8.73
N TRP A 23 -4.76 3.12 9.30
CA TRP A 23 -6.15 3.09 8.89
C TRP A 23 -7.01 3.56 10.07
N GLN A 24 -7.96 4.43 9.79
CA GLN A 24 -8.85 5.02 10.78
C GLN A 24 -10.25 5.05 10.20
N VAL A 25 -11.24 4.68 11.01
CA VAL A 25 -12.66 4.72 10.67
C VAL A 25 -13.33 6.02 11.16
N SER A 26 -14.62 6.17 10.90
CA SER A 26 -15.35 7.41 11.13
C SER A 26 -15.60 7.70 12.62
N GLU A 27 -16.15 8.89 12.87
CA GLU A 27 -16.56 9.33 14.20
C GLU A 27 -17.58 8.38 14.87
N GLU A 28 -18.40 7.67 14.10
CA GLU A 28 -19.37 6.67 14.61
C GLU A 28 -18.72 5.58 15.46
N THR A 29 -17.44 5.32 15.21
CA THR A 29 -16.60 4.34 15.92
C THR A 29 -15.59 5.00 16.84
N SER A 30 -15.82 6.26 17.23
CA SER A 30 -14.86 7.08 17.97
C SER A 30 -13.47 7.13 17.32
N PHE A 31 -13.40 7.08 15.98
CA PHE A 31 -12.13 7.03 15.24
C PHE A 31 -11.23 5.84 15.61
N ASP A 32 -11.83 4.66 15.82
CA ASP A 32 -11.08 3.41 15.91
C ASP A 32 -10.02 3.32 14.79
N SER A 33 -8.82 2.92 15.18
CA SER A 33 -7.65 3.01 14.32
C SER A 33 -6.79 1.77 14.41
N LEU A 34 -6.21 1.39 13.29
CA LEU A 34 -5.23 0.32 13.13
C LEU A 34 -3.96 0.92 12.55
N ILE A 35 -2.85 0.75 13.27
CA ILE A 35 -1.52 1.06 12.78
C ILE A 35 -0.77 -0.25 12.55
N ILE A 36 -0.16 -0.41 11.38
CA ILE A 36 0.65 -1.57 11.00
C ILE A 36 2.04 -1.09 10.66
N TRP A 37 3.06 -1.67 11.29
CA TRP A 37 4.46 -1.48 10.91
C TRP A 37 4.99 -2.73 10.23
N GLY A 38 5.83 -2.54 9.22
CA GLY A 38 6.36 -3.66 8.47
C GLY A 38 7.38 -3.27 7.43
N GLN A 39 7.63 -4.21 6.52
CA GLN A 39 8.51 -4.04 5.38
C GLN A 39 7.71 -4.06 4.08
N ALA A 40 8.11 -3.25 3.12
CA ALA A 40 7.44 -3.11 1.84
C ALA A 40 8.30 -3.68 0.71
N LYS A 41 7.67 -4.41 -0.21
CA LYS A 41 8.33 -5.00 -1.38
C LYS A 41 7.59 -4.64 -2.67
N PHE A 42 8.35 -4.21 -3.68
CA PHE A 42 7.82 -3.95 -5.01
C PHE A 42 7.71 -5.21 -5.86
N PHE A 43 6.60 -5.28 -6.59
CA PHE A 43 6.37 -6.24 -7.64
C PHE A 43 6.07 -5.50 -8.95
N THR A 44 6.86 -5.81 -9.96
CA THR A 44 6.74 -5.24 -11.31
C THR A 44 6.27 -6.28 -12.32
N ASP A 45 6.35 -7.56 -11.98
CA ASP A 45 5.96 -8.68 -12.83
C ASP A 45 4.45 -8.72 -13.09
N ILE A 46 4.10 -9.11 -14.31
CA ILE A 46 2.71 -9.08 -14.78
C ILE A 46 1.84 -10.11 -14.07
N GLU A 47 2.42 -11.24 -13.68
CA GLU A 47 1.72 -12.33 -12.99
C GLU A 47 1.21 -11.87 -11.61
N THR A 48 2.09 -11.33 -10.77
CA THR A 48 1.72 -10.81 -9.44
C THR A 48 0.74 -9.66 -9.55
N LYS A 49 0.93 -8.77 -10.54
CA LYS A 49 -0.01 -7.68 -10.81
C LYS A 49 -1.39 -8.22 -11.14
N THR A 50 -1.49 -9.19 -12.04
CA THR A 50 -2.76 -9.79 -12.48
C THR A 50 -3.47 -10.51 -11.35
N ARG A 51 -2.74 -11.28 -10.53
CA ARG A 51 -3.30 -12.00 -9.38
C ARG A 51 -3.86 -11.08 -8.30
N LEU A 52 -3.20 -9.95 -8.03
CA LEU A 52 -3.67 -8.97 -7.04
C LEU A 52 -4.74 -8.04 -7.61
N TRP A 53 -4.76 -7.86 -8.94
CA TRP A 53 -5.75 -7.06 -9.66
C TRP A 53 -7.16 -7.69 -9.63
N SER A 54 -7.26 -9.02 -9.79
CA SER A 54 -8.56 -9.72 -9.86
C SER A 54 -9.43 -9.60 -8.61
N GLY A 55 -8.89 -9.10 -7.49
CA GLY A 55 -9.63 -8.89 -6.23
C GLY A 55 -9.81 -7.44 -5.78
N CYS A 56 -9.29 -6.43 -6.50
CA CYS A 56 -9.13 -5.09 -5.92
C CYS A 56 -9.58 -3.91 -6.79
N LEU A 57 -9.66 -4.02 -8.12
CA LEU A 57 -9.89 -2.87 -9.00
C LEU A 57 -10.79 -3.22 -10.20
N THR A 58 -11.84 -2.43 -10.44
CA THR A 58 -12.67 -2.52 -11.64
C THR A 58 -11.87 -2.08 -12.88
N MET A 59 -12.18 -2.68 -14.03
CA MET A 59 -11.45 -2.74 -15.32
C MET A 59 -10.87 -1.43 -15.93
N THR A 60 -11.01 -0.26 -15.30
CA THR A 60 -10.72 1.05 -15.90
C THR A 60 -9.26 1.52 -15.71
N LEU A 61 -8.46 0.91 -14.83
CA LEU A 61 -7.10 1.40 -14.47
C LEU A 61 -5.92 0.55 -15.00
N THR A 62 -6.19 -0.46 -15.83
CA THR A 62 -5.23 -1.51 -16.25
C THR A 62 -3.93 -0.96 -16.89
N TYR A 63 -3.98 0.21 -17.54
CA TYR A 63 -2.81 0.80 -18.21
C TYR A 63 -2.02 1.80 -17.34
N SER A 64 -2.51 2.15 -16.14
CA SER A 64 -1.86 3.14 -15.25
C SER A 64 -1.10 2.52 -14.08
N LEU A 65 -1.24 1.22 -13.83
CA LEU A 65 -0.63 0.56 -12.67
C LEU A 65 0.80 0.10 -12.96
N GLN A 66 1.74 1.00 -12.62
CA GLN A 66 3.16 0.76 -12.87
C GLN A 66 3.77 -0.25 -11.90
N MET A 67 3.27 -0.36 -10.65
CA MET A 67 3.86 -1.20 -9.60
C MET A 67 2.82 -1.63 -8.56
N VAL A 68 3.06 -2.76 -7.91
CA VAL A 68 2.29 -3.22 -6.74
C VAL A 68 3.20 -3.28 -5.52
N LEU A 69 2.70 -2.81 -4.38
CA LEU A 69 3.38 -2.84 -3.09
C LEU A 69 2.79 -3.95 -2.21
N LYS A 70 3.61 -4.92 -1.82
CA LYS A 70 3.26 -5.89 -0.78
C LYS A 70 3.80 -5.42 0.56
N ILE A 71 2.97 -5.51 1.58
CA ILE A 71 3.33 -5.17 2.95
C ILE A 71 3.47 -6.46 3.74
N LEU A 72 4.62 -6.62 4.37
CA LEU A 72 4.94 -7.72 5.28
C LEU A 72 4.85 -7.15 6.70
N PRO A 73 3.74 -7.36 7.42
CA PRO A 73 3.56 -6.78 8.74
C PRO A 73 4.50 -7.45 9.75
N ASN A 74 5.14 -6.63 10.59
CA ASN A 74 5.94 -7.07 11.73
C ASN A 74 5.14 -6.89 13.03
N TRP A 75 4.45 -5.77 13.17
CA TRP A 75 3.67 -5.41 14.35
C TRP A 75 2.41 -4.64 13.95
N PHE A 76 1.35 -4.77 14.74
CA PHE A 76 0.13 -3.98 14.58
C PHE A 76 -0.33 -3.45 15.95
N TYR A 77 -1.01 -2.31 15.94
CA TYR A 77 -1.57 -1.65 17.11
C TYR A 77 -3.00 -1.21 16.81
N PHE A 78 -3.93 -1.56 17.70
CA PHE A 78 -5.29 -1.06 17.69
C PHE A 78 -5.40 0.09 18.69
N CYS A 79 -5.85 1.24 18.21
CA CYS A 79 -6.19 2.38 19.04
C CYS A 79 -7.71 2.54 19.02
N GLN A 80 -8.34 2.37 20.16
CA GLN A 80 -9.75 2.67 20.36
C GLN A 80 -9.83 3.96 21.17
N ALA A 81 -10.46 5.00 20.62
CA ALA A 81 -10.71 6.20 21.41
C ALA A 81 -11.97 5.93 22.26
N ASN A 82 -11.80 6.01 23.58
CA ASN A 82 -12.91 5.92 24.54
C ASN A 82 -13.60 7.27 24.71
#